data_AF-A0A6I5CCS8-F1
#
_entry.id   AF-A0A6I5CCS8-F1
#
_cell.length_a   1.000
_cell.length_b   1.000
_cell.length_c   1.000
_cell.angle_alpha   90.00
_cell.angle_beta   90.00
_cell.angle_gamma   90.00
#
_symmetry.space_group_name_H-M   'P 1'
#
loop_
_entity.id
_entity.type
_entity.pdbx_description
1 polymer ?
#
loop_
_entity_poly.entity_id
_entity_poly.type
_entity_poly.pdbx_seq_one_letter_code
_entity_poly.pdbx_strand_id
1 'polypeptide(L)'
;ADVAASALVARALAADPALPLAAGGGPLAKEMIRVNHYGPDATPGTVDACLTALAAALAAERGTTDGLDPEAAHRAAAAAWG
;
A
#
# COMPACT_ATOMS: atom_id res chain seq x y z
N ALA A 1 -0.14 -18.68 0.34
CA ALA A 1 -1.51 -18.38 0.78
C ALA A 1 -1.88 -16.98 0.27
N ASP A 2 -3.15 -16.73 -0.04
CA ASP A 2 -3.60 -15.37 -0.37
C ASP A 2 -3.46 -14.47 0.87
N VAL A 3 -2.83 -13.31 0.70
CA VAL A 3 -2.71 -12.29 1.75
C VAL A 3 -3.93 -11.37 1.67
N ALA A 4 -4.63 -11.18 2.79
CA ALA A 4 -5.78 -10.28 2.84
C ALA A 4 -5.36 -8.80 2.77
N ALA A 5 -6.07 -7.99 1.98
CA ALA A 5 -5.85 -6.55 1.89
C ALA A 5 -5.87 -5.85 3.26
N SER A 6 -6.78 -6.25 4.16
CA SER A 6 -6.86 -5.73 5.52
C SER A 6 -5.62 -6.03 6.36
N ALA A 7 -5.00 -7.20 6.19
CA ALA A 7 -3.76 -7.55 6.88
C ALA A 7 -2.59 -6.69 6.40
N LEU A 8 -2.50 -6.43 5.09
CA LEU A 8 -1.48 -5.54 4.51
C LEU A 8 -1.63 -4.12 5.03
N VAL A 9 -2.85 -3.57 5.03
CA VAL A 9 -3.11 -2.22 5.56
C VAL A 9 -2.77 -2.14 7.04
N ALA A 10 -3.20 -3.11 7.85
CA ALA A 10 -2.90 -3.13 9.27
C ALA A 10 -1.38 -3.15 9.53
N ARG A 11 -0.63 -3.94 8.76
CA ARG A 11 0.82 -4.02 8.89
C ARG A 11 1.54 -2.76 8.43
N ALA A 12 1.09 -2.14 7.34
CA ALA A 12 1.62 -0.87 6.87
C ALA A 12 1.38 0.25 7.91
N LEU A 13 0.17 0.35 8.47
CA LEU A 13 -0.16 1.33 9.50
C LEU A 13 0.53 1.08 10.84
N ALA A 14 0.87 -0.18 11.15
CA ALA A 14 1.69 -0.49 12.32
C ALA A 14 3.14 0.03 12.18
N ALA A 15 3.65 0.12 10.95
CA ALA A 15 4.97 0.68 10.65
C ALA A 15 4.93 2.22 10.55
N ASP A 16 3.90 2.77 9.92
CA ASP A 16 3.67 4.20 9.82
C ASP A 16 2.17 4.55 9.96
N PRO A 17 1.74 4.99 11.16
CA PRO A 17 0.35 5.36 11.42
C PRO A 17 -0.13 6.61 10.68
N ALA A 18 0.77 7.41 10.09
CA ALA A 18 0.41 8.62 9.36
C ALA A 18 -0.03 8.34 7.92
N LEU A 19 0.19 7.13 7.41
CA LEU A 19 -0.19 6.80 6.03
C LEU A 19 -1.71 6.86 5.85
N PRO A 20 -2.22 7.49 4.77
CA PRO A 20 -3.65 7.60 4.52
C PRO A 20 -4.22 6.29 3.91
N LEU A 21 -3.91 5.15 4.52
CA LEU A 21 -4.37 3.83 4.09
C LEU A 21 -5.63 3.41 4.84
N ALA A 22 -6.57 2.79 4.13
CA ALA A 22 -7.74 2.16 4.71
C ALA A 22 -8.05 0.83 4.03
N ALA A 23 -8.43 -0.17 4.81
CA ALA A 23 -8.94 -1.44 4.31
C ALA A 23 -10.43 -1.34 4.02
N GLY A 24 -10.92 -2.16 3.08
CA GLY A 24 -12.34 -2.44 2.98
C GLY A 24 -12.91 -3.13 4.21
N GLY A 25 -14.20 -2.94 4.47
CA GLY A 25 -14.95 -3.68 5.50
C GLY A 25 -15.67 -4.90 4.91
N GLY A 26 -15.99 -5.88 5.77
CA GLY A 26 -16.78 -7.05 5.39
C GLY A 26 -16.18 -7.81 4.20
N PRO A 27 -16.96 -8.11 3.15
CA PRO A 27 -16.46 -8.81 1.95
C PRO A 27 -15.26 -8.12 1.26
N LEU A 28 -15.18 -6.79 1.35
CA LEU A 28 -14.09 -6.03 0.72
C LEU A 28 -12.77 -6.10 1.49
N ALA A 29 -12.78 -6.62 2.72
CA ALA A 29 -11.57 -6.69 3.55
C ALA A 29 -10.47 -7.57 2.94
N LYS A 30 -10.83 -8.54 2.09
CA LYS A 30 -9.84 -9.39 1.42
C LYS A 30 -9.16 -8.69 0.24
N GLU A 31 -9.86 -7.79 -0.46
CA GLU A 31 -9.46 -7.37 -1.83
C GLU A 31 -9.25 -5.86 -1.99
N MET A 32 -9.77 -5.03 -1.09
CA MET A 32 -9.74 -3.58 -1.25
C MET A 32 -8.73 -2.91 -0.32
N ILE A 33 -7.82 -2.15 -0.93
CA ILE A 33 -6.96 -1.16 -0.28
C ILE A 33 -7.34 0.21 -0.84
N ARG A 34 -7.58 1.18 0.03
CA ARG A 34 -7.85 2.58 -0.34
C ARG A 34 -6.73 3.48 0.14
N VAL A 35 -6.28 4.36 -0.74
CA VAL A 35 -5.43 5.51 -0.42
C VAL A 35 -6.32 6.74 -0.37
N ASN A 36 -6.44 7.35 0.80
CA ASN A 36 -7.19 8.57 1.04
C ASN A 36 -6.39 9.79 0.58
N HIS A 37 -6.27 9.94 -0.74
CA HIS A 37 -5.42 10.94 -1.38
C HIS A 37 -6.16 12.28 -1.58
N TYR A 38 -6.29 13.06 -0.50
CA TYR A 38 -6.96 14.36 -0.53
C TYR A 38 -6.35 15.33 0.49
N GLY A 39 -6.60 16.63 0.32
CA GLY A 39 -6.10 17.65 1.26
C GLY A 39 -4.57 17.68 1.35
N PRO A 40 -3.98 17.75 2.55
CA PRO A 40 -2.52 17.70 2.73
C PRO A 40 -1.85 16.43 2.18
N ASP A 41 -2.60 15.33 2.07
CA ASP A 41 -2.12 14.04 1.58
C ASP A 41 -2.18 13.91 0.05
N ALA A 42 -2.65 14.95 -0.66
CA ALA A 42 -2.72 14.99 -2.12
C ALA A 42 -1.34 15.28 -2.77
N THR A 43 -0.31 14.54 -2.38
CA THR A 43 1.05 14.69 -2.93
C THR A 43 1.59 13.39 -3.55
N PRO A 44 2.47 13.46 -4.58
CA PRO A 44 3.13 12.27 -5.12
C PRO A 44 3.87 11.46 -4.04
N GLY A 45 4.56 12.14 -3.12
CA GLY A 45 5.29 11.51 -2.02
C GLY A 45 4.40 10.68 -1.10
N THR A 46 3.14 11.06 -0.90
CA THR A 46 2.16 10.25 -0.16
C THR A 46 1.89 8.91 -0.86
N VAL A 47 1.78 8.91 -2.19
CA VAL A 47 1.57 7.68 -2.97
C VAL A 47 2.80 6.80 -2.88
N ASP A 48 4.00 7.37 -3.02
CA ASP A 48 5.26 6.63 -2.91
C ASP A 48 5.44 6.01 -1.51
N ALA A 49 5.12 6.75 -0.45
CA ALA A 49 5.19 6.25 0.92
C ALA A 49 4.22 5.06 1.12
N CYS A 50 2.99 5.17 0.62
CA CYS A 50 2.00 4.08 0.64
C CYS A 50 2.50 2.85 -0.13
N LEU A 51 3.02 3.01 -1.35
CA LEU A 51 3.53 1.89 -2.16
C LEU A 51 4.71 1.19 -1.50
N THR A 52 5.64 1.97 -0.92
CA THR A 52 6.78 1.44 -0.16
C THR A 52 6.32 0.60 1.04
N ALA A 53 5.40 1.13 1.84
CA ALA A 53 4.88 0.45 3.02
C ALA A 53 4.11 -0.82 2.66
N LEU A 54 3.31 -0.78 1.59
CA LEU A 54 2.58 -1.96 1.10
C LEU A 54 3.51 -3.04 0.56
N ALA A 55 4.58 -2.68 -0.15
CA ALA A 55 5.60 -3.63 -0.60
C ALA A 55 6.30 -4.31 0.58
N ALA A 56 6.70 -3.54 1.59
CA ALA A 56 7.33 -4.08 2.80
C ALA A 56 6.37 -5.00 3.58
N ALA A 57 5.10 -4.60 3.73
CA ALA A 57 4.08 -5.43 4.36
C ALA A 57 3.87 -6.74 3.59
N LEU A 58 3.78 -6.68 2.26
CA LEU A 58 3.57 -7.86 1.43
C LEU A 58 4.77 -8.81 1.46
N ALA A 59 6.00 -8.29 1.44
CA ALA A 59 7.20 -9.09 1.60
C ALA A 59 7.20 -9.84 2.93
N ALA A 60 6.83 -9.16 4.02
CA ALA A 60 6.79 -9.73 5.35
C ALA A 60 5.69 -10.78 5.52
N GLU A 61 4.51 -10.58 4.93
CA GLU A 61 3.42 -11.57 4.93
C GLU A 61 3.76 -12.82 4.09
N ARG A 62 4.52 -12.64 2.99
CA ARG A 62 4.96 -13.75 2.13
C ARG A 62 6.23 -14.44 2.65
N GLY A 63 7.01 -13.78 3.49
CA GLY A 63 8.35 -14.23 3.89
C GLY A 63 9.38 -14.18 2.75
N THR A 64 9.10 -13.48 1.65
CA THR A 64 9.99 -13.33 0.50
C THR A 64 9.70 -12.04 -0.26
N THR A 65 10.71 -11.50 -0.95
CA THR A 65 10.60 -10.39 -1.89
C THR A 65 10.44 -10.85 -3.35
N ASP A 66 10.47 -12.16 -3.61
CA ASP A 66 10.39 -12.71 -4.96
C ASP A 66 9.09 -12.30 -5.66
N GLY A 67 9.23 -11.75 -6.86
CA GLY A 67 8.11 -11.26 -7.66
C GLY A 67 7.50 -9.92 -7.20
N LEU A 68 8.08 -9.26 -6.18
CA LEU A 68 7.77 -7.88 -5.86
C LEU A 68 8.65 -6.94 -6.68
N ASP A 69 8.07 -5.89 -7.25
CA ASP A 69 8.78 -4.83 -7.97
C ASP A 69 8.31 -3.45 -7.49
N PRO A 70 8.78 -3.00 -6.31
CA PRO A 70 8.42 -1.70 -5.76
C PRO A 70 8.83 -0.57 -6.71
N GLU A 71 9.99 -0.70 -7.35
CA GLU A 71 10.50 0.27 -8.31
C GLU A 71 9.59 0.43 -9.52
N ALA A 72 9.02 -0.67 -10.06
CA ALA A 72 7.99 -0.57 -11.10
C ALA A 72 6.71 0.10 -10.61
N ALA A 73 6.30 -0.15 -9.36
CA ALA A 73 5.14 0.53 -8.79
C ALA A 73 5.38 2.05 -8.69
N HIS A 74 6.56 2.48 -8.24
CA HIS A 74 6.96 3.89 -8.20
C HIS A 74 7.00 4.51 -9.60
N ARG A 75 7.61 3.83 -10.58
CA ARG A 75 7.61 4.31 -11.98
C ARG A 75 6.20 4.45 -12.55
N ALA A 76 5.32 3.49 -12.27
CA ALA A 76 3.94 3.52 -12.74
C ALA A 76 3.15 4.68 -12.09
N ALA A 77 3.35 4.92 -10.80
CA ALA A 77 2.74 6.06 -10.09
C ALA A 77 3.26 7.40 -10.63
N ALA A 78 4.57 7.53 -10.82
CA ALA A 78 5.18 8.73 -11.39
C ALA A 78 4.65 9.04 -12.80
N ALA A 79 4.58 8.03 -13.67
CA ALA A 79 4.07 8.19 -15.04
C ALA A 79 2.59 8.56 -15.12
N ALA A 80 1.80 8.29 -14.07
CA ALA A 80 0.40 8.71 -14.02
C ALA A 80 0.25 10.22 -13.81
N TRP A 81 1.25 10.88 -13.21
CA TRP A 81 1.23 12.31 -12.88
C TRP A 81 1.72 13.23 -14.01
N GLY A 82 2.51 12.72 -14.96
CA GLY A 82 3.05 13.46 -16.11
C GLY A 82 4.51 13.14 -16.36
#